data_AF-A0A1Y1L462-F1
#
_entry.id   AF-A0A1Y1L462-F1
#
_cell.length_a   1.000
_cell.length_b   1.000
_cell.length_c   1.000
_cell.angle_alpha   90.00
_cell.angle_beta   90.00
_cell.angle_gamma   90.00
#
_symmetry.space_group_name_H-M   'P 1'
#
loop_
_entity.id
_entity.type
_entity.pdbx_description
1 polymer ?
#
loop_
_entity_poly.entity_id
_entity_poly.type
_entity_poly.pdbx_seq_one_letter_code
_entity_poly.pdbx_strand_id
1 'polypeptide(L)'
;VFQPLWRELSLRGHQVTTLTTDPINDAKLTNLTEIDLHFSYDAWRSVLAEVVEGTQNNFVKSVRAMTLAMQEFSRRQLAHPSVQGLIHGDASFDLLIVEYFLPSMFA
;
A
#
# COMPACT_ATOMS: atom_id res chain seq x y z
N VAL A 1 -9.11 -4.60 1.95
CA VAL A 1 -9.60 -5.91 1.43
C VAL A 1 -9.10 -7.08 2.27
N PHE A 2 -7.80 -7.19 2.55
CA PHE A 2 -7.23 -8.31 3.32
C PHE A 2 -7.24 -8.13 4.85
N GLN A 3 -7.96 -7.13 5.38
CA GLN A 3 -7.98 -6.82 6.81
C GLN A 3 -8.34 -7.99 7.73
N PRO A 4 -9.33 -8.84 7.38
CA PRO A 4 -9.62 -10.03 8.17
C PRO A 4 -8.43 -11.00 8.29
N LEU A 5 -7.56 -11.07 7.28
CA LEU A 5 -6.43 -12.01 7.27
C LEU A 5 -5.39 -11.66 8.33
N TRP A 6 -4.85 -10.43 8.30
CA TRP A 6 -3.81 -10.04 9.27
C TRP A 6 -4.37 -9.92 10.70
N ARG A 7 -5.66 -9.59 10.84
CA ARG A 7 -6.37 -9.64 12.14
C ARG A 7 -6.36 -11.06 12.71
N GLU A 8 -6.79 -12.06 11.93
CA GLU A 8 -6.85 -13.44 12.40
C GLU A 8 -5.44 -14.04 12.63
N LEU A 9 -4.44 -13.65 11.84
CA LEU A 9 -3.04 -14.03 12.10
C LEU A 9 -2.55 -13.51 13.46
N SER A 10 -2.81 -12.22 13.77
CA SER A 10 -2.47 -11.65 15.07
C SER A 10 -3.19 -12.38 16.21
N LEU A 11 -4.48 -12.69 16.07
CA LEU A 11 -5.28 -13.41 17.08
C LEU A 11 -4.78 -14.85 17.31
N ARG A 12 -4.15 -15.46 16.31
CA ARG A 12 -3.55 -16.80 16.40
C ARG A 12 -2.13 -16.79 16.95
N GLY A 13 -1.60 -15.63 17.34
CA GLY A 13 -0.29 -15.50 17.97
C GLY A 13 0.86 -15.20 17.02
N HIS A 14 0.59 -14.94 15.73
CA HIS A 14 1.64 -14.48 14.82
C HIS A 14 1.96 -13.00 15.05
N GLN A 15 3.24 -12.64 14.95
CA GLN A 15 3.67 -11.25 14.88
C GLN A 15 3.44 -10.74 13.46
N VAL A 16 2.61 -9.72 13.31
CA VAL A 16 2.22 -9.20 12.01
C VAL A 16 2.53 -7.72 11.95
N THR A 17 3.27 -7.31 10.91
CA THR A 17 3.40 -5.90 10.54
C THR A 17 2.66 -5.69 9.24
N THR A 18 1.73 -4.73 9.20
CA THR A 18 0.95 -4.40 7.99
C THR A 18 1.15 -2.95 7.60
N LEU A 19 1.27 -2.71 6.30
CA LEU A 19 1.22 -1.38 5.70
C LEU A 19 -0.20 -1.21 5.16
N THR A 20 -0.99 -0.30 5.75
CA THR A 20 -2.42 -0.19 5.45
C THR A 20 -2.89 1.26 5.42
N THR A 21 -3.83 1.58 4.53
CA THR A 21 -4.52 2.88 4.50
C THR A 21 -5.64 3.00 5.54
N ASP A 22 -6.05 1.87 6.10
CA ASP A 22 -7.19 1.75 7.01
C ASP A 22 -6.81 0.85 8.21
N PRO A 23 -6.08 1.41 9.21
CA PRO A 23 -5.72 0.68 10.42
C PRO A 23 -6.96 0.24 11.21
N ILE A 24 -6.89 -0.93 11.85
CA ILE A 24 -7.95 -1.45 12.74
C ILE A 24 -7.96 -0.68 14.06
N ASN A 25 -6.78 -0.35 14.60
CA ASN A 25 -6.61 0.29 15.91
C ASN A 25 -7.30 -0.46 17.07
N ASP A 26 -7.40 -1.79 17.00
CA ASP A 26 -7.96 -2.62 18.08
C ASP A 26 -6.87 -2.97 19.11
N ALA A 27 -7.00 -2.41 20.31
CA ALA A 27 -6.07 -2.63 21.42
C ALA A 27 -5.95 -4.11 21.86
N LYS A 28 -6.86 -4.98 21.44
CA LYS A 28 -6.78 -6.43 21.71
C LYS A 28 -5.78 -7.15 20.79
N LEU A 29 -5.41 -6.54 19.66
CA LEU A 29 -4.48 -7.12 18.68
C LEU A 29 -3.03 -6.77 19.06
N THR A 30 -2.56 -7.30 20.18
CA THR A 30 -1.24 -6.94 20.76
C THR A 30 -0.04 -7.35 19.91
N ASN A 31 -0.23 -8.29 18.97
CA ASN A 31 0.81 -8.77 18.06
C ASN A 31 0.73 -8.14 16.65
N LEU A 32 -0.14 -7.13 16.48
CA LEU A 32 -0.31 -6.42 15.22
C LEU A 32 0.35 -5.03 15.31
N THR A 33 1.30 -4.79 14.42
CA THR A 33 1.85 -3.46 14.14
C THR A 33 1.25 -2.93 12.84
N GLU A 34 0.56 -1.79 12.90
CA GLU A 34 -0.03 -1.16 11.72
C GLU A 34 0.75 0.12 11.37
N ILE A 35 1.35 0.14 10.18
CA ILE A 35 1.91 1.37 9.59
C ILE A 35 0.79 2.03 8.81
N ASP A 36 0.35 3.17 9.33
CA ASP A 36 -0.70 3.98 8.73
C ASP A 36 -0.18 4.70 7.48
N LEU A 37 -0.79 4.38 6.34
CA LEU A 37 -0.55 4.99 5.05
C LEU A 37 -1.78 5.76 4.55
N HIS A 38 -2.69 6.21 5.42
CA HIS A 38 -3.94 6.90 5.03
C HIS A 38 -3.73 8.11 4.10
N PHE A 39 -2.58 8.79 4.19
CA PHE A 39 -2.18 9.88 3.27
C PHE A 39 -2.22 9.45 1.78
N SER A 40 -2.16 8.15 1.51
CA SER A 40 -2.26 7.56 0.19
C SER A 40 -3.58 7.93 -0.49
N TYR A 41 -4.68 8.13 0.25
CA TYR A 41 -5.94 8.59 -0.32
C TYR A 41 -5.83 9.99 -0.94
N ASP A 42 -5.11 10.91 -0.28
CA ASP A 42 -4.87 12.25 -0.83
C ASP A 42 -3.99 12.19 -2.08
N ALA A 43 -2.91 11.39 -2.03
CA ALA A 43 -2.04 11.18 -3.19
C ALA A 43 -2.80 10.56 -4.37
N TRP A 44 -3.71 9.61 -4.11
CA TRP A 44 -4.53 8.99 -5.14
C TRP A 44 -5.53 9.96 -5.77
N ARG A 45 -6.16 10.83 -4.97
CA ARG A 45 -7.07 11.88 -5.47
C ARG A 45 -6.38 12.85 -6.43
N SER A 46 -5.19 13.34 -6.09
CA SER A 46 -4.45 14.25 -6.97
C SER A 46 -4.07 13.59 -8.29
N VAL A 47 -3.66 12.32 -8.20
CA VAL A 47 -3.26 11.51 -9.34
C VAL A 47 -4.43 11.20 -10.28
N LEU A 48 -5.59 10.84 -9.74
CA LEU A 48 -6.80 10.57 -10.53
C LEU A 48 -7.25 11.80 -11.31
N ALA A 49 -7.15 13.00 -10.72
CA ALA A 49 -7.50 14.24 -11.42
C ALA A 49 -6.67 14.43 -12.69
N GLU A 50 -5.34 14.24 -12.62
CA GLU A 50 -4.44 14.34 -13.76
C GLU A 50 -4.71 13.27 -14.84
N VAL A 51 -4.98 12.03 -14.41
CA VAL A 51 -5.33 10.92 -15.32
C VAL A 51 -6.64 11.22 -16.06
N VAL A 52 -7.69 11.64 -15.34
CA VAL A 52 -9.01 11.91 -15.93
C VAL A 52 -8.94 13.06 -16.93
N GLU A 53 -8.19 14.12 -16.65
CA GLU A 53 -7.97 15.21 -17.61
C GLU A 53 -7.22 14.75 -18.89
N GLY A 54 -6.26 13.84 -18.77
CA GLY A 54 -5.47 13.32 -19.90
C GLY A 54 -6.15 12.23 -20.74
N THR A 55 -7.17 11.56 -20.20
CA THR A 55 -7.80 10.36 -20.78
C THR A 55 -8.81 10.63 -21.90
N GLN A 56 -9.26 11.86 -22.10
CA GLN A 56 -10.41 12.17 -22.95
C GLN A 56 -10.28 11.80 -24.44
N ASN A 57 -9.11 11.35 -24.96
CA ASN A 57 -9.01 10.92 -26.38
C ASN A 57 -7.80 10.01 -26.76
N ASN A 58 -7.01 9.48 -25.82
CA ASN A 58 -5.81 8.69 -26.20
C ASN A 58 -5.42 7.62 -25.16
N PHE A 59 -5.62 6.35 -25.50
CA PHE A 59 -5.27 5.20 -24.66
C PHE A 59 -3.81 5.18 -24.21
N VAL A 60 -2.87 5.51 -25.09
CA VAL A 60 -1.43 5.54 -24.75
C VAL A 60 -1.14 6.63 -23.70
N LYS A 61 -1.79 7.79 -23.80
CA LYS A 61 -1.68 8.84 -22.78
C LYS A 61 -2.29 8.39 -21.45
N SER A 62 -3.43 7.71 -21.48
CA SER A 62 -4.08 7.16 -20.28
C SER A 62 -3.19 6.14 -19.56
N VAL A 63 -2.60 5.19 -20.31
CA VAL A 63 -1.65 4.20 -19.76
C VAL A 63 -0.44 4.90 -19.16
N ARG A 64 0.15 5.87 -19.88
CA ARG A 64 1.30 6.64 -19.36
C ARG A 64 0.96 7.40 -18.08
N ALA A 65 -0.19 8.06 -18.04
CA ALA A 65 -0.65 8.80 -16.87
C ALA A 65 -0.84 7.85 -15.68
N MET A 66 -1.47 6.69 -15.88
CA MET A 66 -1.63 5.65 -14.86
C MET A 66 -0.30 5.06 -14.40
N THR A 67 0.70 4.90 -15.29
CA THR A 67 2.04 4.44 -14.87
C THR A 67 2.73 5.46 -13.97
N LEU A 68 2.73 6.75 -14.35
CA LEU A 68 3.35 7.82 -13.56
C LEU A 68 2.65 7.99 -12.19
N ALA A 69 1.33 7.93 -12.21
CA ALA A 69 0.44 7.85 -11.06
C ALA A 69 0.88 6.78 -10.05
N MET A 70 1.00 5.53 -10.51
CA MET A 70 1.40 4.41 -9.68
C MET A 70 2.84 4.55 -9.18
N GLN A 71 3.77 5.04 -10.01
CA GLN A 71 5.14 5.31 -9.61
C GLN A 71 5.23 6.34 -8.47
N GLU A 72 4.49 7.45 -8.60
CA GLU A 72 4.47 8.49 -7.56
C GLU A 72 3.82 7.97 -6.28
N PHE A 73 2.75 7.20 -6.39
CA PHE A 73 2.09 6.56 -5.26
C PHE A 73 3.04 5.62 -4.51
N SER A 74 3.68 4.69 -5.23
CA SER A 74 4.68 3.78 -4.66
C SER A 74 5.85 4.54 -4.05
N ARG A 75 6.35 5.60 -4.72
CA ARG A 75 7.45 6.43 -4.21
C ARG A 75 7.07 7.06 -2.86
N ARG A 76 5.88 7.63 -2.72
CA ARG A 76 5.45 8.25 -1.45
C ARG A 76 5.25 7.22 -0.34
N GLN A 77 4.63 6.09 -0.63
CA GLN A 77 4.46 5.00 0.34
C GLN A 77 5.79 4.44 0.82
N LEU A 78 6.71 4.16 -0.09
CA LEU A 78 8.04 3.64 0.26
C LEU A 78 8.89 4.67 1.00
N ALA A 79 8.74 5.97 0.69
CA ALA A 79 9.44 7.05 1.38
C ALA A 79 8.86 7.41 2.77
N HIS A 80 7.74 6.81 3.18
CA HIS A 80 7.15 7.08 4.48
C HIS A 80 8.14 6.69 5.61
N PRO A 81 8.34 7.52 6.66
CA PRO A 81 9.39 7.30 7.65
C PRO A 81 9.34 5.91 8.31
N SER A 82 8.15 5.44 8.68
CA SER A 82 8.00 4.10 9.28
C SER A 82 8.33 2.98 8.29
N VAL A 83 8.06 3.17 7.00
CA VAL A 83 8.40 2.19 5.95
C VAL A 83 9.90 2.20 5.67
N GLN A 84 10.52 3.38 5.63
CA GLN A 84 11.97 3.51 5.56
C GLN A 84 12.67 2.85 6.75
N GLY A 85 12.09 2.96 7.95
CA GLY A 85 12.56 2.25 9.14
C GLY A 85 12.54 0.73 8.98
N LEU A 86 11.58 0.17 8.24
CA LEU A 86 11.58 -1.26 7.90
C LEU A 86 12.63 -1.61 6.84
N ILE A 87 12.75 -0.78 5.80
CA ILE A 87 13.68 -1.03 4.67
C ILE A 87 15.14 -0.96 5.11
N HIS A 88 15.47 -0.03 6.01
CA HIS A 88 16.84 0.23 6.45
C HIS A 88 17.15 -0.27 7.86
N GLY A 89 16.17 -0.81 8.58
CA GLY A 89 16.33 -1.36 9.92
C GLY A 89 16.73 -2.83 9.90
N ASP A 90 16.92 -3.38 11.10
CA ASP A 90 17.33 -4.78 11.31
C ASP A 90 16.13 -5.75 11.42
N ALA A 91 14.95 -5.33 10.95
CA ALA A 91 13.75 -6.16 11.01
C ALA A 91 13.85 -7.35 10.05
N SER A 92 13.58 -8.55 10.55
CA SER A 92 13.53 -9.80 9.75
C SER A 92 12.11 -10.36 9.70
N PHE A 93 11.72 -10.89 8.54
CA PHE A 93 10.40 -11.47 8.32
C PHE A 93 10.52 -12.85 7.69
N ASP A 94 9.75 -13.82 8.20
CA ASP A 94 9.69 -15.18 7.65
C ASP A 94 8.77 -15.29 6.42
N LEU A 95 7.82 -14.35 6.27
CA LEU A 95 6.82 -14.34 5.21
C LEU A 95 6.50 -12.90 4.79
N LEU A 96 6.47 -12.67 3.47
CA LEU A 96 5.97 -11.44 2.85
C LEU A 96 4.71 -11.74 2.05
N ILE A 97 3.63 -11.02 2.33
CA ILE A 97 2.38 -11.07 1.58
C ILE A 97 2.19 -9.72 0.90
N VAL A 98 2.02 -9.73 -0.42
CA VAL A 98 1.87 -8.50 -1.23
C VAL A 98 0.56 -8.54 -1.99
N GLU A 99 -0.18 -7.44 -1.95
CA GLU A 99 -1.30 -7.19 -2.85
C GLU A 99 -0.77 -6.53 -4.14
N TYR A 100 -1.05 -7.15 -5.28
CA TYR A 100 -0.65 -6.64 -6.58
C TYR A 100 -1.82 -5.95 -7.28
N PHE A 101 -1.59 -4.71 -7.67
CA PHE A 101 -2.49 -4.01 -8.59
C PHE A 101 -2.13 -4.43 -10.03
N LEU A 102 -3.10 -5.03 -10.75
CA LEU A 102 -2.95 -5.56 -12.12
C LEU A 102 -1.89 -6.68 -12.27
N PRO A 103 -2.09 -7.83 -11.59
CA PRO A 103 -1.14 -8.95 -11.66
C PRO A 103 -0.94 -9.51 -13.08
N SER A 104 -1.94 -9.33 -13.96
CA SER A 104 -1.88 -9.79 -15.36
C SER A 104 -0.88 -9.05 -16.24
N MET A 105 -0.31 -7.91 -15.80
CA MET A 105 0.72 -7.20 -16.58
C MET A 105 2.14 -7.76 -16.35
N PHE A 106 2.31 -8.73 -15.44
CA PHE A 106 3.61 -9.33 -15.10
C PHE A 106 3.64 -10.85 -15.32
N ALA A 107 2.64 -11.41 -16.00
CA ALA A 107 2.54 -12.83 -16.36
C ALA A 107 2.98 -13.09 -17.80
#